data_AF-A0A535DYZ5-F1
#
_entry.id   AF-A0A535DYZ5-F1
#
_cell.length_a   1.000
_cell.length_b   1.000
_cell.length_c   1.000
_cell.angle_alpha   90.00
_cell.angle_beta   90.00
_cell.angle_gamma   90.00
#
_symmetry.space_group_name_H-M   'P 1'
#
loop_
_entity.id
_entity.type
_entity.pdbx_description
1 polymer ?
#
loop_
_entity_poly.entity_id
_entity_poly.type
_entity_poly.pdbx_seq_one_letter_code
_entity_poly.pdbx_strand_id
1 'polypeptide(L)'
;MVGCSGAGKTTFAMRLAEVLGLPVIHLDAEYWRPGWQHTPADEWPARVDDLASRDHWVMDGNYGGTLERRLTRAHAVVFLDVPRTTCMRRVIVRSWRYRGRRGPGLPDGCPERMEWQFLMWVWNFEHRSRGRVISLLASSGLPVVHLRGRRESERWLTT
;
A
#
# COMPACT_ATOMS: atom_id res chain seq x y z
N MET A 1 -3.03 0.26 5.74
CA MET A 1 -3.79 0.06 4.48
C MET A 1 -3.26 -1.13 3.71
N VAL A 2 -4.15 -1.88 3.09
CA VAL A 2 -3.82 -3.05 2.24
C VAL A 2 -4.61 -3.02 0.94
N GLY A 3 -4.10 -3.65 -0.11
CA GLY A 3 -4.74 -3.69 -1.43
C GLY A 3 -3.74 -3.67 -2.59
N CYS A 4 -4.24 -3.95 -3.80
CA CYS A 4 -3.42 -4.03 -5.00
C CYS A 4 -2.67 -2.71 -5.30
N SER A 5 -1.53 -2.78 -5.99
CA SER A 5 -0.92 -1.57 -6.55
C SER A 5 -1.86 -0.96 -7.60
N GLY A 6 -1.99 0.37 -7.62
CA GLY A 6 -3.02 1.06 -8.39
C GLY A 6 -4.40 1.16 -7.72
N ALA A 7 -4.62 0.53 -6.57
CA ALA A 7 -5.90 0.64 -5.84
C ALA A 7 -6.18 2.06 -5.32
N GLY A 8 -5.15 2.90 -5.18
CA GLY A 8 -5.25 4.26 -4.65
C GLY A 8 -4.82 4.41 -3.19
N LYS A 9 -4.10 3.43 -2.64
CA LYS A 9 -3.64 3.39 -1.23
C LYS A 9 -2.92 4.67 -0.82
N THR A 10 -1.88 5.07 -1.54
CA THR A 10 -1.07 6.25 -1.22
C THR A 10 -1.93 7.52 -1.12
N THR A 11 -2.79 7.76 -2.11
CA THR A 11 -3.71 8.92 -2.10
C THR A 11 -4.69 8.84 -0.93
N PHE A 12 -5.27 7.67 -0.68
CA PHE A 12 -6.21 7.48 0.42
C PHE A 12 -5.52 7.61 1.79
N ALA A 13 -4.27 7.15 1.93
CA ALA A 13 -3.44 7.29 3.12
C ALA A 13 -3.16 8.73 3.48
N MET A 14 -2.73 9.52 2.50
CA MET A 14 -2.47 10.94 2.71
C MET A 14 -3.72 11.67 3.19
N ARG A 15 -4.88 11.40 2.57
CA ARG A 15 -6.14 12.06 2.95
C ARG A 15 -6.68 11.59 4.29
N LEU A 16 -6.59 10.29 4.58
CA LEU A 16 -6.99 9.76 5.88
C LEU A 16 -6.11 10.34 7.00
N ALA A 17 -4.81 10.42 6.77
CA ALA A 17 -3.86 11.03 7.69
C ALA A 17 -4.16 12.51 7.93
N GLU A 18 -4.50 13.26 6.88
CA GLU A 18 -4.94 14.66 7.00
C GLU A 18 -6.19 14.79 7.87
N VAL A 19 -7.21 13.95 7.66
CA VAL A 19 -8.45 13.94 8.45
C VAL A 19 -8.18 13.58 9.93
N LEU A 20 -7.29 12.61 10.19
CA LEU A 20 -6.99 12.14 11.54
C LEU A 20 -5.89 12.93 12.25
N GLY A 21 -5.19 13.83 11.55
CA GLY A 21 -4.00 14.50 12.09
C GLY A 21 -2.83 13.55 12.38
N LEU A 22 -2.69 12.46 11.64
CA LEU A 22 -1.67 11.41 11.86
C LEU A 22 -0.54 11.48 10.82
N PRO A 23 0.68 11.01 11.14
CA PRO A 23 1.75 10.92 10.15
C PRO A 23 1.53 9.74 9.19
N VAL A 24 1.93 9.90 7.93
CA VAL A 24 1.89 8.82 6.92
C VAL A 24 3.24 8.12 6.85
N ILE A 25 3.22 6.79 6.83
CA ILE A 25 4.37 5.93 6.54
C ILE A 25 4.13 5.22 5.22
N HIS A 26 4.86 5.61 4.18
CA HIS A 26 4.88 4.92 2.90
C HIS A 26 5.91 3.80 2.94
N LEU A 27 5.48 2.53 3.03
CA LEU A 27 6.40 1.40 3.08
C LEU A 27 7.28 1.30 1.83
N ASP A 28 6.79 1.74 0.67
CA ASP A 28 7.61 1.79 -0.55
C ASP A 28 8.81 2.74 -0.39
N ALA A 29 8.66 3.85 0.35
CA ALA A 29 9.75 4.79 0.64
C ALA A 29 10.77 4.24 1.65
N GLU A 30 10.35 3.29 2.49
CA GLU A 30 11.19 2.62 3.50
C GLU A 30 11.87 1.35 2.96
N TYR A 31 11.27 0.75 1.93
CA TYR A 31 11.76 -0.49 1.32
C TYR A 31 12.77 -0.23 0.20
N TRP A 32 12.59 0.84 -0.58
CA TRP A 32 13.46 1.13 -1.72
C TRP A 32 14.53 2.17 -1.34
N ARG A 33 15.78 1.85 -1.64
CA ARG A 33 16.93 2.75 -1.63
C ARG A 33 17.17 3.30 -3.04
N PRO A 34 17.87 4.45 -3.21
CA PRO A 34 18.14 5.04 -4.52
C PRO A 34 18.68 4.03 -5.53
N GLY A 35 18.21 4.12 -6.78
CA GLY A 35 18.56 3.16 -7.83
C GLY A 35 17.78 1.86 -7.80
N TRP A 36 16.62 1.81 -7.12
CA TRP A 36 15.78 0.61 -6.99
C TRP A 36 16.46 -0.55 -6.24
N GLN A 37 17.34 -0.22 -5.31
CA GLN A 37 17.94 -1.19 -4.40
C GLN A 37 16.93 -1.51 -3.30
N HIS A 38 16.66 -2.79 -3.03
CA HIS A 38 15.72 -3.16 -1.97
C HIS A 38 16.44 -3.23 -0.61
N THR A 39 15.71 -2.91 0.46
CA THR A 39 16.15 -3.21 1.82
C THR A 39 16.34 -4.73 1.95
N PRO A 40 17.48 -5.21 2.49
CA PRO A 40 17.75 -6.63 2.69
C PRO A 40 16.62 -7.38 3.39
N ALA A 41 16.40 -8.63 3.01
CA ALA A 41 15.26 -9.42 3.47
C ALA A 41 15.32 -9.74 4.98
N ASP A 42 16.50 -9.79 5.55
CA ASP A 42 16.79 -9.94 6.98
C ASP A 42 16.59 -8.64 7.77
N GLU A 43 16.84 -7.49 7.15
CA GLU A 43 16.61 -6.16 7.75
C GLU A 43 15.14 -5.72 7.70
N TRP A 44 14.42 -6.07 6.63
CA TRP A 44 13.07 -5.54 6.37
C TRP A 44 12.04 -5.82 7.48
N PRO A 45 11.95 -7.03 8.06
CA PRO A 45 11.03 -7.30 9.16
C PRO A 45 11.27 -6.40 10.37
N ALA A 46 12.54 -6.24 10.78
CA ALA A 46 12.92 -5.39 11.91
C ALA A 46 12.60 -3.92 11.64
N ARG A 47 12.83 -3.45 10.40
CA ARG A 47 12.43 -2.09 9.99
C ARG A 47 10.92 -1.88 10.08
N VAL A 48 10.11 -2.86 9.66
CA VAL A 48 8.65 -2.75 9.77
C VAL A 48 8.19 -2.75 11.23
N ASP A 49 8.82 -3.54 12.09
CA ASP A 49 8.48 -3.59 13.52
C ASP A 49 8.78 -2.24 14.20
N ASP A 50 9.92 -1.60 13.88
CA ASP A 50 10.29 -0.24 14.32
C ASP A 50 9.29 0.84 13.84
N LEU A 51 8.89 0.77 12.57
CA LEU A 51 7.88 1.69 12.03
C LEU A 51 6.51 1.49 12.69
N ALA A 52 6.13 0.24 12.96
CA ALA A 52 4.86 -0.12 13.58
C ALA A 52 4.84 0.12 15.10
N SER A 53 5.99 0.30 15.75
CA SER A 53 6.06 0.64 17.18
C SER A 53 5.85 2.12 17.49
N ARG A 54 5.74 2.99 16.47
CA ARG A 54 5.38 4.39 16.68
C ARG A 54 3.95 4.51 17.23
N ASP A 55 3.72 5.50 18.09
CA ASP A 55 2.42 5.69 18.75
C ASP A 55 1.29 6.01 17.77
N HIS A 56 1.60 6.76 16.71
CA HIS A 56 0.63 7.32 15.77
C HIS A 56 1.12 7.14 14.35
N TRP A 57 0.32 6.50 13.50
CA TRP A 57 0.65 6.34 12.08
C TRP A 57 -0.54 5.94 11.21
N VAL A 58 -0.47 6.32 9.93
CA VAL A 58 -1.20 5.70 8.83
C VAL A 58 -0.17 5.07 7.90
N MET A 59 -0.16 3.74 7.82
CA MET A 59 0.85 3.02 7.04
C MET A 59 0.25 2.47 5.76
N ASP A 60 0.87 2.75 4.61
CA ASP A 60 0.47 2.20 3.32
C ASP A 60 1.59 1.44 2.62
N GLY A 61 1.20 0.34 1.97
CA GLY A 61 2.11 -0.52 1.23
C GLY A 61 1.51 -1.91 1.05
N ASN A 62 2.04 -2.66 0.08
CA ASN A 62 1.51 -3.99 -0.28
C ASN A 62 2.53 -5.11 -0.02
N TYR A 63 3.14 -5.09 1.17
CA TYR A 63 4.12 -6.09 1.62
C TYR A 63 3.41 -7.19 2.41
N GLY A 64 3.09 -8.29 1.73
CA GLY A 64 2.37 -9.42 2.31
C GLY A 64 3.15 -10.13 3.42
N GLY A 65 4.47 -10.27 3.27
CA GLY A 65 5.33 -10.94 4.25
C GLY A 65 5.45 -10.22 5.60
N THR A 66 5.12 -8.93 5.66
CA THR A 66 5.13 -8.13 6.90
C THR A 66 3.74 -7.62 7.27
N LEU A 67 2.68 -8.15 6.65
CA LEU A 67 1.32 -7.72 6.97
C LEU A 67 0.93 -8.11 8.39
N GLU A 68 1.15 -9.37 8.79
CA GLU A 68 0.82 -9.88 10.13
C GLU A 68 1.44 -9.02 11.24
N ARG A 69 2.73 -8.68 11.12
CA ARG A 69 3.46 -7.80 12.05
C ARG A 69 2.74 -6.46 12.24
N ARG A 70 2.34 -5.82 11.14
CA ARG A 70 1.60 -4.55 11.17
C ARG A 70 0.22 -4.69 11.80
N LEU A 71 -0.46 -5.81 11.57
CA LEU A 71 -1.77 -6.07 12.18
C LEU A 71 -1.67 -6.16 13.70
N THR A 72 -0.58 -6.73 14.26
CA THR A 72 -0.44 -6.81 15.73
C THR A 72 -0.37 -5.47 16.45
N ARG A 73 -0.03 -4.39 15.74
CA ARG A 73 0.09 -3.01 16.28
C ARG A 73 -0.98 -2.05 15.75
N ALA A 74 -1.80 -2.49 14.80
CA ALA A 74 -2.80 -1.64 14.19
C ALA A 74 -4.09 -1.59 15.03
N HIS A 75 -4.75 -0.44 15.03
CA HIS A 75 -6.08 -0.29 15.66
C HIS A 75 -7.23 -0.59 14.69
N ALA A 76 -7.00 -0.39 13.40
CA ALA A 76 -7.97 -0.66 12.33
C ALA A 76 -7.24 -0.88 11.02
N VAL A 77 -7.92 -1.51 10.06
CA VAL A 77 -7.36 -1.76 8.74
C VAL A 77 -8.32 -1.26 7.66
N VAL A 78 -7.78 -0.47 6.74
CA VAL A 78 -8.48 -0.16 5.49
C VAL A 78 -7.99 -1.08 4.38
N PHE A 79 -8.91 -1.85 3.81
CA PHE A 79 -8.67 -2.74 2.67
C PHE A 79 -9.30 -2.16 1.41
N LEU A 80 -8.43 -1.73 0.48
CA LEU A 80 -8.83 -1.27 -0.85
C LEU A 80 -8.86 -2.45 -1.83
N ASP A 81 -10.03 -3.04 -2.00
CA ASP A 81 -10.30 -4.21 -2.86
C ASP A 81 -10.85 -3.77 -4.23
N VAL A 82 -10.02 -3.02 -4.94
CA VAL A 82 -10.38 -2.43 -6.24
C VAL A 82 -10.15 -3.46 -7.36
N PRO A 83 -11.07 -3.58 -8.35
CA PRO A 83 -10.92 -4.53 -9.45
C PRO A 83 -9.56 -4.42 -10.17
N ARG A 84 -8.95 -5.57 -10.51
CA ARG A 84 -7.61 -5.61 -11.12
C ARG A 84 -7.51 -4.82 -12.42
N THR A 85 -8.58 -4.77 -13.22
CA THR A 85 -8.64 -4.00 -14.47
C THR A 85 -8.52 -2.50 -14.21
N THR A 86 -9.15 -2.01 -13.14
CA THR A 86 -9.06 -0.62 -12.71
C THR A 86 -7.66 -0.32 -12.16
N CYS A 87 -7.11 -1.22 -11.34
CA CYS A 87 -5.74 -1.11 -10.83
C CYS A 87 -4.73 -1.05 -11.97
N MET A 88 -4.84 -1.94 -12.96
CA MET A 88 -3.98 -2.01 -14.13
C MET A 88 -4.03 -0.72 -14.96
N ARG A 89 -5.24 -0.25 -15.31
CA ARG A 89 -5.40 1.02 -16.04
C ARG A 89 -4.74 2.17 -15.30
N ARG A 90 -4.92 2.27 -13.97
CA ARG A 90 -4.34 3.34 -13.16
C ARG A 90 -2.82 3.26 -13.08
N VAL A 91 -2.25 2.06 -12.95
CA VAL A 91 -0.80 1.84 -12.99
C VAL A 91 -0.25 2.31 -14.33
N ILE A 92 -0.82 1.85 -15.45
CA ILE A 92 -0.40 2.26 -16.79
C ILE A 92 -0.46 3.79 -16.93
N VAL A 93 -1.61 4.41 -16.67
CA VAL A 93 -1.77 5.88 -16.78
C VAL A 93 -0.78 6.63 -15.89
N ARG A 94 -0.55 6.17 -14.65
CA ARG A 94 0.44 6.75 -13.75
C ARG A 94 1.84 6.61 -14.32
N SER A 95 2.22 5.43 -14.79
CA SER A 95 3.55 5.17 -15.33
C SER A 95 3.84 6.00 -16.58
N TRP A 96 2.84 6.22 -17.43
CA TRP A 96 2.95 7.18 -18.54
C TRP A 96 3.10 8.63 -18.06
N ARG A 97 2.31 9.06 -17.06
CA ARG A 97 2.36 10.42 -16.52
C ARG A 97 3.67 10.77 -15.82
N TYR A 98 4.25 9.82 -15.09
CA TYR A 98 5.47 10.01 -14.30
C TYR A 98 6.71 9.39 -14.99
N ARG A 99 6.63 9.09 -16.29
CA ARG A 99 7.74 8.46 -17.02
C ARG A 99 9.02 9.31 -16.88
N GLY A 100 10.07 8.70 -16.33
CA GLY A 100 11.36 9.38 -16.08
C GLY A 100 11.35 10.37 -14.90
N ARG A 101 10.28 10.39 -14.10
CA ARG A 101 10.13 11.22 -12.89
C ARG A 101 9.81 10.35 -11.67
N ARG A 102 9.93 10.91 -10.48
CA ARG A 102 9.53 10.25 -9.22
C ARG A 102 8.01 10.10 -9.17
N GLY A 103 7.53 8.88 -8.93
CA GLY A 103 6.13 8.60 -8.66
C GLY A 103 5.71 9.01 -7.23
N PRO A 104 4.41 9.22 -6.96
CA PRO A 104 3.94 9.52 -5.61
C PRO A 104 4.24 8.37 -4.63
N GLY A 105 4.83 8.69 -3.47
CA GLY A 105 5.18 7.71 -2.44
C GLY A 105 6.48 6.93 -2.70
N LEU A 106 7.20 7.21 -3.80
CA LEU A 106 8.53 6.66 -4.07
C LEU A 106 9.64 7.57 -3.50
N PRO A 107 10.76 7.00 -3.05
CA PRO A 107 11.90 7.78 -2.56
C PRO A 107 12.66 8.46 -3.70
N ASP A 108 13.55 9.39 -3.35
CA ASP A 108 14.42 10.05 -4.32
C ASP A 108 15.38 9.06 -4.99
N GLY A 109 15.66 9.29 -6.27
CA GLY A 109 16.49 8.37 -7.08
C GLY A 109 15.78 7.10 -7.56
N CYS A 110 14.47 6.98 -7.33
CA CYS A 110 13.63 5.89 -7.85
C CYS A 110 12.62 6.43 -8.89
N PRO A 111 13.04 6.67 -10.15
CA PRO A 111 12.11 7.11 -11.19
C PRO A 111 11.12 5.99 -11.52
N GLU A 112 9.85 6.34 -11.75
CA GLU A 112 8.78 5.39 -12.07
C GLU A 112 9.18 4.48 -13.24
N ARG A 113 9.12 3.16 -13.02
CA ARG A 113 9.39 2.13 -14.03
C ARG A 113 8.14 1.32 -14.31
N MET A 114 7.87 1.08 -15.58
CA MET A 114 6.81 0.19 -16.04
C MET A 114 7.44 -1.09 -16.57
N GLU A 115 7.76 -2.00 -15.65
CA GLU A 115 8.33 -3.30 -16.00
C GLU A 115 7.22 -4.34 -16.17
N TRP A 116 7.38 -5.22 -17.16
CA TRP A 116 6.41 -6.29 -17.43
C TRP A 116 6.15 -7.16 -16.20
N GLN A 117 7.18 -7.47 -15.43
CA GLN A 117 7.07 -8.25 -14.19
C GLN A 117 6.16 -7.56 -13.16
N PHE A 118 6.26 -6.23 -13.03
CA PHE A 118 5.39 -5.45 -12.14
C PHE A 118 3.94 -5.45 -12.62
N LEU A 119 3.70 -5.30 -13.93
CA LEU A 119 2.35 -5.38 -14.49
C LEU A 119 1.74 -6.78 -14.23
N MET A 120 2.48 -7.84 -14.50
CA MET A 120 2.05 -9.21 -14.19
C MET A 120 1.78 -9.40 -12.69
N TRP A 121 2.58 -8.77 -11.83
CA TRP A 121 2.36 -8.80 -10.38
C TRP A 121 1.08 -8.09 -9.94
N VAL A 122 0.72 -6.98 -10.60
CA VAL A 122 -0.56 -6.26 -10.40
C VAL A 122 -1.73 -7.11 -10.89
N TRP A 123 -1.62 -7.67 -12.09
CA TRP A 123 -2.68 -8.47 -12.71
C TRP A 123 -3.04 -9.71 -11.88
N ASN A 124 -2.02 -10.40 -11.38
CA ASN A 124 -2.19 -11.64 -10.62
C ASN A 124 -2.45 -11.42 -9.12
N PHE A 125 -2.59 -10.17 -8.65
CA PHE A 125 -2.85 -9.88 -7.23
C PHE A 125 -4.09 -10.61 -6.68
N GLU A 126 -5.16 -10.66 -7.48
CA GLU A 126 -6.42 -11.29 -7.09
C GLU A 126 -6.24 -12.79 -6.79
N HIS A 127 -5.54 -13.51 -7.66
CA HIS A 127 -5.29 -14.94 -7.49
C HIS A 127 -4.19 -15.21 -6.45
N ARG A 128 -3.14 -14.39 -6.40
CA ARG A 128 -1.96 -14.62 -5.57
C ARG A 128 -2.11 -14.15 -4.12
N SER A 129 -2.75 -13.01 -3.90
CA SER A 129 -2.60 -12.25 -2.65
C SER A 129 -3.93 -11.89 -1.99
N ARG A 130 -5.01 -11.70 -2.75
CA ARG A 130 -6.30 -11.28 -2.20
C ARG A 130 -6.85 -12.27 -1.17
N GLY A 131 -6.84 -13.58 -1.50
CA GLY A 131 -7.30 -14.62 -0.57
C GLY A 131 -6.54 -14.59 0.75
N ARG A 132 -5.20 -14.57 0.71
CA ARG A 132 -4.35 -14.45 1.91
C ARG A 132 -4.64 -13.19 2.71
N VAL A 133 -4.81 -12.04 2.04
CA VAL A 133 -5.15 -10.77 2.72
C VAL A 133 -6.49 -10.91 3.45
N ILE A 134 -7.53 -11.43 2.80
CA ILE A 134 -8.84 -11.63 3.42
C ILE A 134 -8.75 -12.56 4.63
N SER A 135 -8.06 -13.70 4.49
CA SER A 135 -7.86 -14.64 5.60
C SER A 135 -7.16 -13.97 6.79
N LEU A 136 -6.07 -13.23 6.54
CA LEU A 136 -5.33 -12.54 7.59
C LEU A 136 -6.15 -11.45 8.29
N LEU A 137 -6.92 -10.67 7.52
CA LEU A 137 -7.80 -9.64 8.06
C LEU A 137 -8.91 -10.27 8.91
N ALA A 138 -9.53 -11.36 8.44
CA ALA A 138 -10.55 -12.09 9.19
C ALA A 138 -10.01 -12.65 10.51
N SER A 139 -8.77 -13.17 10.51
CA SER A 139 -8.13 -13.69 11.72
C SER A 139 -7.59 -12.61 12.67
N SER A 140 -7.50 -11.35 12.24
CA SER A 140 -6.84 -10.30 13.03
C SER A 140 -7.68 -9.78 14.20
N GLY A 141 -9.01 -9.97 14.16
CA GLY A 141 -9.92 -9.39 15.14
C GLY A 141 -10.05 -7.86 15.08
N LEU A 142 -9.34 -7.20 14.16
CA LEU A 142 -9.38 -5.75 14.01
C LEU A 142 -10.63 -5.28 13.25
N PRO A 143 -11.11 -4.05 13.52
CA PRO A 143 -12.04 -3.37 12.63
C PRO A 143 -11.47 -3.24 11.22
N VAL A 144 -12.20 -3.76 10.23
CA VAL A 144 -11.82 -3.69 8.80
C VAL A 144 -12.80 -2.84 8.03
N VAL A 145 -12.29 -1.77 7.41
CA VAL A 145 -13.03 -0.96 6.44
C VAL A 145 -12.72 -1.48 5.04
N HIS A 146 -13.69 -2.11 4.41
CA HIS A 146 -13.57 -2.69 3.07
C HIS A 146 -14.12 -1.72 2.02
N LEU A 147 -13.26 -1.23 1.12
CA LEU A 147 -13.62 -0.25 0.09
C LEU A 147 -13.28 -0.81 -1.30
N ARG A 148 -14.24 -0.77 -2.23
CA ARG A 148 -14.14 -1.38 -3.57
C ARG A 148 -13.85 -0.40 -4.68
N GLY A 149 -13.82 0.90 -4.39
CA GLY A 149 -13.56 1.90 -5.40
C GLY A 149 -13.44 3.32 -4.88
N ARG A 150 -13.03 4.22 -5.77
CA ARG A 150 -12.75 5.63 -5.42
C ARG A 150 -13.97 6.31 -4.80
N ARG A 151 -15.15 6.21 -5.42
CA ARG A 151 -16.37 6.88 -4.92
C ARG A 151 -16.72 6.48 -3.49
N GLU A 152 -16.56 5.20 -3.18
CA GLU A 152 -16.82 4.66 -1.84
C GLU A 152 -15.77 5.16 -0.84
N SER A 153 -14.49 5.14 -1.22
CA SER A 153 -13.41 5.70 -0.42
C SER A 153 -13.60 7.19 -0.11
N GLU A 154 -13.98 7.97 -1.11
CA GLU A 154 -14.25 9.41 -0.95
C GLU A 154 -15.41 9.68 0.01
N ARG A 155 -16.52 8.94 -0.15
CA ARG A 155 -17.68 9.06 0.74
C ARG A 155 -17.35 8.70 2.18
N TRP A 156 -16.56 7.65 2.37
CA TRP A 156 -16.17 7.20 3.71
C TRP A 156 -15.27 8.22 4.43
N LEU A 157 -14.38 8.91 3.71
CA LEU A 157 -13.55 9.97 4.31
C LEU A 157 -14.33 11.21 4.76
N THR A 158 -15.56 11.39 4.26
CA THR A 158 -16.43 12.53 4.58
C THR A 158 -17.54 12.19 5.57
N THR A 159 -17.59 10.94 6.05
CA THR A 159 -18.57 10.47 7.05
C THR A 159 -17.98 10.65 8.44
#